data_AF-A0A8B7D5T9-F1
#
_entry.id   AF-A0A8B7D5T9-F1
#
_cell.length_a   1.000
_cell.length_b   1.000
_cell.length_c   1.000
_cell.angle_alpha   90.00
_cell.angle_beta   90.00
_cell.angle_gamma   90.00
#
_symmetry.space_group_name_H-M   'P 1'
#
loop_
_entity.id
_entity.type
_entity.pdbx_description
1 polymer ?
#
loop_
_entity_poly.entity_id
_entity_poly.type
_entity_poly.pdbx_seq_one_letter_code
_entity_poly.pdbx_strand_id
1 'polypeptide(L)'
;MAKFIVSQIKDLLGIHENTLLKIFNEKFDKMEIKLLNLQEENSKLKKETSELRKSAEFLSEKYESIVQELSEIKKKPNSTSNQNDITNVVVKDKLAELEDRSRRNNLRFTGIEEDENETWELSEEKVQNVLKSKLGFKGNVEIERAHRTGKKYSDGKKSLRFISESLFVMTCVFVTSNLNQDAVFNP
;
A
#
# COMPACT_ATOMS: atom_id res chain seq x y z
N MET A 1 -33.60 -106.59 -22.99
CA MET A 1 -32.34 -105.82 -22.83
C MET A 1 -32.41 -104.45 -23.50
N ALA A 2 -32.66 -104.33 -24.82
CA ALA A 2 -32.70 -103.03 -25.51
C ALA A 2 -33.73 -102.01 -24.97
N LYS A 3 -34.98 -102.42 -24.68
CA LYS A 3 -36.01 -101.52 -24.10
C LYS A 3 -35.61 -100.91 -22.75
N PHE A 4 -34.89 -101.69 -21.94
CA PHE A 4 -34.42 -101.24 -20.62
C PHE A 4 -33.33 -100.17 -20.76
N ILE A 5 -32.37 -100.38 -21.67
CA ILE A 5 -31.30 -99.41 -21.96
C ILE A 5 -31.89 -98.10 -22.51
N VAL A 6 -32.86 -98.19 -23.44
CA VAL A 6 -33.53 -97.00 -23.98
C VAL A 6 -34.26 -96.21 -22.89
N SER A 7 -34.89 -96.88 -21.94
CA SER A 7 -35.52 -96.23 -20.77
C SER A 7 -34.50 -95.47 -19.94
N GLN A 8 -33.38 -96.11 -19.59
CA GLN A 8 -32.31 -95.48 -18.79
C GLN A 8 -31.70 -94.27 -19.50
N ILE A 9 -31.51 -94.33 -20.82
CA ILE A 9 -31.01 -93.21 -21.62
C ILE A 9 -31.99 -92.02 -21.57
N LYS A 10 -33.30 -92.29 -21.65
CA LYS A 10 -34.33 -91.25 -21.56
C LYS A 10 -34.34 -90.57 -20.19
N ASP A 11 -34.20 -91.34 -19.12
CA ASP A 11 -34.13 -90.82 -17.75
C ASP A 11 -32.88 -89.94 -17.57
N LEU A 12 -31.72 -90.39 -18.06
CA LEU A 12 -30.48 -89.61 -18.04
C LEU A 12 -30.59 -88.30 -18.83
N LEU A 13 -31.20 -88.34 -20.02
CA LEU A 13 -31.48 -87.14 -20.82
C LEU A 13 -32.35 -86.14 -20.05
N GLY A 14 -33.41 -86.60 -19.39
CA GLY A 14 -34.26 -85.74 -18.56
C GLY A 14 -33.52 -85.13 -17.36
N ILE A 15 -32.64 -85.88 -16.71
CA ILE A 15 -31.78 -85.36 -15.64
C ILE A 15 -30.84 -84.28 -16.17
N HIS A 16 -30.22 -84.51 -17.33
CA HIS A 16 -29.30 -83.54 -17.94
C HIS A 16 -30.03 -82.24 -18.33
N GLU A 17 -31.21 -82.35 -18.94
CA GLU A 17 -32.04 -81.20 -19.31
C GLU A 17 -32.40 -80.35 -18.07
N ASN A 18 -32.89 -81.00 -17.01
CA ASN A 18 -33.23 -80.32 -15.75
C ASN A 18 -32.01 -79.67 -15.08
N THR A 19 -30.85 -80.32 -15.14
CA THR A 19 -29.61 -79.79 -14.56
C THR A 19 -29.14 -78.55 -15.32
N LEU A 20 -29.20 -78.58 -16.66
CA LEU A 20 -28.86 -77.43 -17.50
C LEU A 20 -29.81 -76.25 -17.26
N LEU A 21 -31.12 -76.51 -17.20
CA LEU A 21 -32.13 -75.50 -16.86
C LEU A 21 -31.84 -74.85 -15.51
N LYS A 22 -31.51 -75.64 -14.49
CA LYS A 22 -31.18 -75.13 -13.16
C LYS A 22 -29.94 -74.22 -13.18
N ILE A 23 -28.86 -74.66 -13.82
CA ILE A 23 -27.62 -73.86 -13.94
C ILE A 23 -27.89 -72.54 -14.68
N PHE A 24 -28.70 -72.58 -15.73
CA PHE A 24 -29.03 -71.39 -16.52
C PHE A 24 -29.83 -70.39 -15.69
N ASN A 25 -30.86 -70.85 -14.97
CA ASN A 25 -31.66 -70.01 -14.09
C ASN A 25 -30.82 -69.38 -12.98
N GLU A 26 -29.98 -70.16 -12.29
CA GLU A 26 -29.09 -69.61 -11.25
C GLU A 26 -28.12 -68.54 -11.79
N LYS A 27 -27.66 -68.67 -13.04
CA LYS A 27 -26.85 -67.65 -13.69
C LYS A 27 -27.67 -66.43 -14.09
N PHE A 28 -28.90 -66.62 -14.56
CA PHE A 28 -29.83 -65.54 -14.88
C PHE A 28 -30.17 -64.72 -13.64
N ASP A 29 -30.47 -65.36 -12.52
CA ASP A 29 -30.75 -64.68 -11.25
C ASP A 29 -29.56 -63.83 -10.80
N LYS A 30 -28.33 -64.39 -10.88
CA LYS A 30 -27.10 -63.64 -10.57
C LYS A 30 -26.89 -62.45 -11.51
N MET A 31 -27.26 -62.59 -12.78
CA MET A 31 -27.17 -61.52 -13.76
C MET A 31 -28.19 -60.42 -13.47
N GLU A 32 -29.41 -60.79 -13.11
CA GLU A 32 -30.48 -59.86 -12.73
C GLU A 32 -30.10 -59.04 -11.50
N ILE A 33 -29.56 -59.70 -10.45
CA ILE A 33 -29.07 -59.00 -9.25
C ILE A 33 -27.98 -57.98 -9.60
N LYS A 34 -27.02 -58.36 -10.45
CA LYS A 34 -25.96 -57.43 -10.89
C LYS A 34 -26.51 -56.26 -11.69
N LEU A 35 -27.51 -56.50 -12.53
CA LEU A 35 -28.16 -55.47 -13.32
C LEU A 35 -28.85 -54.45 -12.40
N LEU A 36 -29.59 -54.93 -11.39
CA LEU A 36 -30.27 -54.08 -10.41
C LEU A 36 -29.28 -53.21 -9.63
N ASN A 37 -28.17 -53.78 -9.16
CA ASN A 37 -27.14 -53.02 -8.44
C ASN A 37 -26.52 -51.93 -9.32
N LEU A 38 -26.20 -52.24 -10.58
CA LEU A 38 -25.68 -51.25 -11.54
C LEU A 38 -26.69 -50.16 -11.85
N GLN A 39 -27.98 -50.49 -11.92
CA GLN A 39 -29.04 -49.48 -12.09
C GLN A 39 -29.13 -48.56 -10.88
N GLU A 40 -29.00 -49.10 -9.67
CA GLU A 40 -28.99 -48.31 -8.44
C GLU A 40 -27.78 -47.37 -8.38
N GLU A 41 -26.57 -47.87 -8.64
CA GLU A 41 -25.35 -47.07 -8.69
C GLU A 41 -25.44 -45.94 -9.73
N ASN A 42 -25.93 -46.24 -10.94
CA ASN A 42 -26.15 -45.23 -11.97
C ASN A 42 -27.15 -44.16 -11.52
N SER A 43 -28.19 -44.54 -10.76
CA SER A 43 -29.14 -43.57 -10.22
C SER A 43 -28.52 -42.63 -9.18
N LYS A 44 -27.60 -43.14 -8.35
CA LYS A 44 -26.84 -42.36 -7.36
C LYS A 44 -25.88 -41.39 -8.05
N LEU A 45 -25.08 -41.90 -9.00
CA LEU A 45 -24.16 -41.09 -9.80
C LEU A 45 -24.89 -39.98 -10.56
N LYS A 46 -26.09 -40.26 -11.09
CA LYS A 46 -26.91 -39.25 -11.77
C LYS A 46 -27.37 -38.12 -10.84
N LYS A 47 -27.64 -38.43 -9.56
CA LYS A 47 -27.98 -37.41 -8.55
C LYS A 47 -26.76 -36.57 -8.21
N GLU A 48 -25.63 -37.20 -7.88
CA GLU A 48 -24.38 -36.51 -7.55
C GLU A 48 -23.92 -35.58 -8.68
N THR A 49 -23.96 -36.04 -9.94
CA THR A 49 -23.63 -35.21 -11.10
C THR A 49 -24.58 -34.02 -11.28
N SER A 50 -25.86 -34.17 -10.95
CA SER A 50 -26.83 -33.05 -10.99
C SER A 50 -26.57 -32.01 -9.89
N GLU A 51 -26.13 -32.44 -8.71
CA GLU A 51 -25.80 -31.55 -7.60
C GLU A 51 -24.49 -30.80 -7.86
N LEU A 52 -23.46 -31.51 -8.35
CA LEU A 52 -22.20 -30.89 -8.76
C LEU A 52 -22.41 -29.86 -9.86
N ARG A 53 -23.30 -30.14 -10.82
CA ARG A 53 -23.65 -29.18 -11.87
C ARG A 53 -24.26 -27.90 -11.29
N LYS A 54 -25.20 -28.01 -10.36
CA LYS A 54 -25.80 -26.84 -9.68
C LYS A 54 -24.75 -26.03 -8.90
N SER A 55 -23.85 -26.73 -8.21
CA SER A 55 -22.75 -26.07 -7.48
C SER A 55 -21.81 -25.32 -8.43
N ALA A 56 -21.48 -25.90 -9.58
CA ALA A 56 -20.65 -25.25 -10.60
C ALA A 56 -21.35 -24.02 -11.22
N GLU A 57 -22.64 -24.13 -11.54
CA GLU A 57 -23.43 -23.00 -12.06
C GLU A 57 -23.46 -21.84 -11.04
N PHE A 58 -23.69 -22.12 -9.76
CA PHE A 58 -23.66 -21.13 -8.69
C PHE A 58 -22.29 -20.43 -8.52
N LEU A 59 -21.20 -21.20 -8.62
CA LEU A 59 -19.85 -20.62 -8.55
C LEU A 59 -19.53 -19.77 -9.78
N SER A 60 -20.00 -20.16 -10.96
CA SER A 60 -19.85 -19.39 -12.20
C SER A 60 -20.54 -18.02 -12.10
N GLU A 61 -21.77 -17.99 -11.59
CA GLU A 61 -22.52 -16.74 -11.39
C GLU A 61 -21.80 -15.80 -10.41
N LYS A 62 -21.29 -16.35 -9.30
CA LYS A 62 -20.48 -15.57 -8.34
C LYS A 62 -19.19 -15.05 -8.95
N TYR A 63 -18.51 -15.87 -9.76
CA TYR A 63 -17.28 -15.47 -10.44
C TYR A 63 -17.54 -14.30 -11.41
N GLU A 64 -18.61 -14.37 -12.20
CA GLU A 64 -19.02 -13.28 -13.11
C GLU A 64 -19.31 -11.98 -12.35
N SER A 65 -20.03 -12.04 -11.23
CA SER A 65 -20.29 -10.88 -10.37
C SER A 65 -18.99 -10.23 -9.87
N ILE A 66 -18.05 -11.03 -9.38
CA ILE A 66 -16.75 -10.54 -8.89
C ILE A 66 -15.93 -9.91 -10.03
N VAL A 67 -15.94 -10.53 -11.21
CA VAL A 67 -15.26 -9.99 -12.39
C VAL A 67 -15.87 -8.64 -12.80
N GLN A 68 -17.19 -8.49 -12.71
CA GLN A 68 -17.87 -7.24 -12.97
C GLN A 68 -17.46 -6.16 -11.96
N GLU A 69 -17.52 -6.45 -10.66
CA GLU A 69 -17.09 -5.53 -9.59
C GLU A 69 -15.63 -5.09 -9.77
N LEU A 70 -14.72 -6.03 -10.10
CA LEU A 70 -13.33 -5.70 -10.40
C LEU A 70 -13.19 -4.82 -11.64
N SER A 71 -14.02 -5.02 -12.66
CA SER A 71 -14.02 -4.17 -13.85
C SER A 71 -14.47 -2.73 -13.51
N GLU A 72 -15.42 -2.56 -12.60
CA GLU A 72 -15.91 -1.26 -12.14
C GLU A 72 -14.86 -0.54 -11.28
N ILE A 73 -14.18 -1.27 -10.38
CA ILE A 73 -13.07 -0.74 -9.59
C ILE A 73 -11.91 -0.32 -10.49
N LYS A 74 -11.54 -1.16 -11.48
CA LYS A 74 -10.49 -0.83 -12.46
C LYS A 74 -10.85 0.33 -13.39
N LYS A 75 -12.15 0.64 -13.58
CA LYS A 75 -12.64 1.82 -14.31
C LYS A 75 -12.72 3.08 -13.44
N LYS A 76 -12.54 2.96 -12.13
CA LYS A 76 -12.37 4.08 -11.18
C LYS A 76 -10.91 4.45 -10.86
N PRO A 77 -9.90 4.38 -11.76
CA PRO A 77 -8.55 4.75 -11.38
C PRO A 77 -8.34 6.28 -11.28
N ASN A 78 -9.35 7.13 -11.53
CA ASN A 78 -9.13 8.58 -11.67
C ASN A 78 -10.10 9.54 -10.96
N SER A 79 -10.91 9.10 -9.99
CA SER A 79 -11.66 10.06 -9.15
C SER A 79 -10.90 10.49 -7.89
N THR A 80 -9.85 9.75 -7.51
CA THR A 80 -9.03 10.05 -6.32
C THR A 80 -7.69 10.71 -6.67
N SER A 81 -7.19 10.58 -7.91
CA SER A 81 -5.96 11.26 -8.35
C SER A 81 -6.13 12.78 -8.39
N ASN A 82 -7.25 13.30 -8.93
CA ASN A 82 -7.50 14.75 -8.97
C ASN A 82 -7.73 15.39 -7.58
N GLN A 83 -8.29 14.65 -6.61
CA GLN A 83 -8.41 15.15 -5.23
C GLN A 83 -7.07 15.16 -4.51
N ASN A 84 -6.19 14.20 -4.79
CA ASN A 84 -4.85 14.18 -4.22
C ASN A 84 -3.99 15.33 -4.76
N ASP A 85 -4.15 15.72 -6.02
CA ASP A 85 -3.37 16.84 -6.59
C ASP A 85 -3.79 18.19 -6.01
N ILE A 86 -5.11 18.45 -5.88
CA ILE A 86 -5.60 19.71 -5.28
C ILE A 86 -5.28 19.77 -3.79
N THR A 87 -5.45 18.66 -3.05
CA THR A 87 -5.10 18.63 -1.62
C THR A 87 -3.60 18.76 -1.42
N ASN A 88 -2.76 18.17 -2.28
CA ASN A 88 -1.32 18.35 -2.22
C ASN A 88 -0.88 19.79 -2.52
N VAL A 89 -1.52 20.48 -3.47
CA VAL A 89 -1.22 21.90 -3.74
C VAL A 89 -1.62 22.78 -2.56
N VAL A 90 -2.86 22.64 -2.06
CA VAL A 90 -3.35 23.42 -0.92
C VAL A 90 -2.54 23.17 0.35
N VAL A 91 -2.12 21.92 0.60
CA VAL A 91 -1.27 21.57 1.74
C VAL A 91 0.13 22.14 1.57
N LYS A 92 0.71 22.10 0.37
CA LYS A 92 2.03 22.70 0.09
C LYS A 92 2.03 24.21 0.28
N ASP A 93 1.02 24.90 -0.23
CA ASP A 93 0.92 26.35 -0.11
C ASP A 93 0.77 26.77 1.36
N LYS A 94 -0.02 26.01 2.13
CA LYS A 94 -0.18 26.26 3.57
C LYS A 94 1.08 25.97 4.37
N LEU A 95 1.85 24.94 3.99
CA LEU A 95 3.16 24.66 4.59
C LEU A 95 4.16 25.77 4.27
N ALA A 96 4.20 26.26 3.03
CA ALA A 96 5.07 27.37 2.63
C ALA A 96 4.72 28.64 3.42
N GLU A 97 3.43 28.97 3.55
CA GLU A 97 2.98 30.13 4.33
C GLU A 97 3.39 30.02 5.82
N LEU A 98 3.28 28.82 6.41
CA LEU A 98 3.70 28.57 7.79
C LEU A 98 5.23 28.68 7.96
N GLU A 99 6.01 28.16 7.01
CA GLU A 99 7.47 28.30 7.02
C GLU A 99 7.89 29.78 6.89
N ASP A 100 7.28 30.51 5.97
CA ASP A 100 7.57 31.93 5.75
C ASP A 100 7.19 32.75 6.98
N ARG A 101 6.04 32.47 7.61
CA ARG A 101 5.64 33.12 8.87
C ARG A 101 6.61 32.79 10.00
N SER A 102 7.10 31.55 10.08
CA SER A 102 8.08 31.13 11.08
C SER A 102 9.45 31.77 10.87
N ARG A 103 9.86 32.06 9.63
CA ARG A 103 11.17 32.63 9.29
C ARG A 103 11.14 34.14 9.09
N ARG A 104 9.96 34.79 9.13
CA ARG A 104 9.79 36.22 8.83
C ARG A 104 10.67 37.14 9.68
N ASN A 105 10.88 36.77 10.93
CA ASN A 105 11.70 37.53 11.87
C ASN A 105 13.17 37.12 11.83
N ASN A 106 13.56 36.22 10.93
CA ASN A 106 14.89 35.65 10.86
C ASN A 106 15.77 36.41 9.88
N LEU A 107 16.77 37.13 10.40
CA LEU A 107 17.76 37.81 9.56
C LEU A 107 18.99 36.94 9.34
N ARG A 108 19.47 36.93 8.09
CA ARG A 108 20.64 36.17 7.66
C ARG A 108 21.80 37.09 7.33
N PHE A 109 22.88 36.97 8.08
CA PHE A 109 24.12 37.69 7.85
C PHE A 109 25.15 36.77 7.19
N THR A 110 25.82 37.27 6.15
CA THR A 110 26.87 36.55 5.41
C THR A 110 28.17 37.36 5.41
N GLY A 111 29.32 36.67 5.41
CA GLY A 111 30.64 37.33 5.39
C GLY A 111 31.12 37.84 6.75
N ILE A 112 30.66 37.23 7.84
CA ILE A 112 31.20 37.44 9.20
C ILE A 112 32.21 36.33 9.48
N GLU A 113 33.44 36.70 9.82
CA GLU A 113 34.52 35.75 10.12
C GLU A 113 34.17 34.83 11.30
N GLU A 114 34.60 33.57 11.18
CA GLU A 114 34.37 32.50 12.16
C GLU A 114 35.59 32.36 13.07
N ASP A 115 35.32 32.22 14.37
CA ASP A 115 36.37 31.94 15.37
C ASP A 115 36.30 30.47 15.80
N GLU A 116 37.46 29.91 16.15
CA GLU A 116 37.52 28.60 16.77
C GLU A 116 36.87 28.65 18.16
N ASN A 117 35.89 27.77 18.41
CA ASN A 117 35.10 27.70 19.65
C ASN A 117 34.22 28.94 19.94
N GLU A 118 33.65 29.55 18.90
CA GLU A 118 32.68 30.64 19.02
C GLU A 118 31.45 30.22 19.86
N THR A 119 31.18 30.96 20.95
CA THR A 119 29.96 30.80 21.76
C THR A 119 28.80 31.63 21.20
N TRP A 120 27.60 31.44 21.75
CA TRP A 120 26.42 32.18 21.32
C TRP A 120 26.52 33.67 21.63
N GLU A 121 27.10 34.02 22.77
CA GLU A 121 27.31 35.40 23.20
C GLU A 121 28.28 36.13 22.27
N LEU A 122 29.38 35.46 21.88
CA LEU A 122 30.35 36.00 20.94
C LEU A 122 29.74 36.20 19.54
N SER A 123 28.88 35.27 19.13
CA SER A 123 28.13 35.36 17.88
C SER A 123 27.18 36.56 17.88
N GLU A 124 26.47 36.78 18.99
CA GLU A 124 25.56 37.91 19.17
C GLU A 124 26.30 39.25 19.09
N GLU A 125 27.41 39.37 19.81
CA GLU A 125 28.24 40.59 19.83
C GLU A 125 28.72 40.96 18.42
N LYS A 126 29.18 39.99 17.63
CA LYS A 126 29.59 40.22 16.25
C LYS A 126 28.47 40.75 15.38
N VAL A 127 27.24 40.23 15.53
CA VAL A 127 26.08 40.74 14.78
C VAL A 127 25.70 42.14 15.22
N GLN A 128 25.70 42.41 16.53
CA GLN A 128 25.48 43.77 17.04
C GLN A 128 26.53 44.76 16.50
N ASN A 129 27.79 44.34 16.44
CA ASN A 129 28.87 45.14 15.88
C ASN A 129 28.66 45.42 14.39
N VAL A 130 28.21 44.44 13.61
CA VAL A 130 27.87 44.63 12.19
C VAL A 130 26.70 45.60 12.01
N LEU A 131 25.63 45.46 12.82
CA LEU A 131 24.47 46.34 12.78
C LEU A 131 24.84 47.81 13.10
N LYS A 132 25.71 48.01 14.09
CA LYS A 132 26.17 49.35 14.49
C LYS A 132 27.17 49.95 13.50
N SER A 133 28.19 49.18 13.10
CA SER A 133 29.31 49.68 12.29
C SER A 133 29.01 49.79 10.81
N LYS A 134 28.38 48.77 10.21
CA LYS A 134 28.13 48.72 8.76
C LYS A 134 26.77 49.30 8.37
N LEU A 135 25.75 49.05 9.17
CA LEU A 135 24.38 49.51 8.91
C LEU A 135 24.04 50.83 9.63
N GLY A 136 24.87 51.30 10.56
CA GLY A 136 24.67 52.56 11.26
C GLY A 136 23.44 52.57 12.19
N PHE A 137 22.96 51.39 12.61
CA PHE A 137 21.77 51.29 13.45
C PHE A 137 22.07 51.79 14.87
N LYS A 138 21.36 52.85 15.29
CA LYS A 138 21.55 53.51 16.60
C LYS A 138 20.52 53.12 17.67
N GLY A 139 19.52 52.31 17.31
CA GLY A 139 18.52 51.81 18.24
C GLY A 139 19.00 50.59 19.04
N ASN A 140 18.32 50.29 20.13
CA ASN A 140 18.51 49.03 20.85
C ASN A 140 17.89 47.89 20.02
N VAL A 141 18.73 46.92 19.64
CA VAL A 141 18.29 45.69 18.96
C VAL A 141 18.34 44.57 19.99
N GLU A 142 17.19 43.97 20.26
CA GLU A 142 17.10 42.78 21.11
C GLU A 142 17.24 41.53 20.23
N ILE A 143 18.28 40.74 20.49
CA ILE A 143 18.56 39.52 19.74
C ILE A 143 18.11 38.34 20.60
N GLU A 144 17.07 37.62 20.18
CA GLU A 144 16.61 36.47 20.98
C GLU A 144 17.57 35.28 20.86
N ARG A 145 18.13 35.07 19.66
CA ARG A 145 19.07 33.99 19.40
C ARG A 145 19.99 34.30 18.23
N ALA A 146 21.26 34.04 18.44
CA ALA A 146 22.34 34.25 17.49
C ALA A 146 23.14 32.97 17.34
N HIS A 147 23.14 32.35 16.16
CA HIS A 147 23.92 31.13 15.94
C HIS A 147 24.28 30.92 14.47
N ARG A 148 25.43 30.30 14.24
CA ARG A 148 25.85 29.79 12.92
C ARG A 148 25.00 28.57 12.57
N THR A 149 24.66 28.41 11.30
CA THR A 149 24.09 27.16 10.80
C THR A 149 24.91 26.67 9.59
N GLY A 150 24.44 25.69 8.81
CA GLY A 150 25.26 25.06 7.77
C GLY A 150 26.19 23.96 8.31
N LYS A 151 26.77 23.17 7.40
CA LYS A 151 27.60 21.99 7.75
C LYS A 151 29.05 22.40 8.01
N LYS A 152 29.59 22.03 9.16
CA LYS A 152 31.04 22.05 9.43
C LYS A 152 31.71 20.94 8.61
N TYR A 153 32.70 21.27 7.78
CA TYR A 153 33.51 20.26 7.08
C TYR A 153 34.65 19.80 7.99
N SER A 154 34.91 18.49 8.01
CA SER A 154 35.85 17.82 8.93
C SER A 154 37.33 18.02 8.61
N ASP A 155 37.65 18.57 7.44
CA ASP A 155 39.01 18.89 7.03
C ASP A 155 39.23 20.38 7.26
N GLY A 156 40.23 20.76 8.06
CA GLY A 156 40.58 22.14 8.47
C GLY A 156 40.92 23.13 7.34
N LYS A 157 40.44 22.90 6.11
CA LYS A 157 40.36 23.88 5.05
C LYS A 157 39.20 24.84 5.34
N LYS A 158 39.55 26.06 5.73
CA LYS A 158 38.66 27.23 5.77
C LYS A 158 37.82 27.27 4.49
N SER A 159 36.51 27.52 4.64
CA SER A 159 35.53 27.41 3.56
C SER A 159 35.91 28.24 2.32
N LEU A 160 36.45 27.59 1.29
CA LEU A 160 36.56 28.17 -0.05
C LEU A 160 35.28 27.85 -0.83
N ARG A 161 34.19 28.46 -0.39
CA ARG A 161 33.12 28.92 -1.27
C ARG A 161 32.75 30.31 -0.79
N PHE A 162 32.83 31.26 -1.69
CA PHE A 162 32.11 32.52 -1.56
C PHE A 162 30.69 32.21 -1.06
N ILE A 163 30.31 32.90 0.02
CA ILE A 163 29.19 32.58 0.91
C ILE A 163 29.50 31.37 1.82
N SER A 164 30.26 31.62 2.89
CA SER A 164 30.15 30.80 4.10
C SER A 164 28.68 30.85 4.53
N GLU A 165 27.88 29.86 4.13
CA GLU A 165 26.53 29.71 4.63
C GLU A 165 26.57 29.17 6.08
N SER A 166 27.34 29.83 6.94
CA SER A 166 26.88 30.04 8.29
C SER A 166 25.66 30.94 8.23
N LEU A 167 24.49 30.36 7.91
CA LEU A 167 23.20 31.03 8.01
C LEU A 167 23.12 31.48 9.48
N PHE A 168 23.28 32.76 9.74
CA PHE A 168 22.76 33.30 10.98
C PHE A 168 21.25 33.19 10.88
N VAL A 169 20.61 32.45 11.77
CA VAL A 169 19.16 32.53 11.94
C VAL A 169 18.96 33.36 13.19
N MET A 170 18.84 34.66 12.98
CA MET A 170 18.54 35.62 14.04
C MET A 170 17.04 35.70 14.23
N THR A 171 16.43 34.95 15.15
CA THR A 171 15.04 35.27 15.53
C THR A 171 15.06 36.63 16.22
N CYS A 172 14.62 37.67 15.52
CA CYS A 172 14.58 39.04 16.03
C CYS A 172 13.13 39.46 16.20
N VAL A 173 12.64 39.51 17.44
CA VAL A 173 11.44 40.29 17.73
C VAL A 173 11.87 41.73 17.85
N PHE A 174 11.67 42.52 16.79
CA PHE A 174 11.76 43.97 16.90
C PHE A 174 10.60 44.47 17.75
N VAL A 175 10.79 44.61 19.06
CA VAL A 175 9.90 45.45 19.86
C VAL A 175 10.29 46.90 19.57
N THR A 176 9.63 47.54 18.60
CA THR A 176 9.69 48.99 18.47
C THR A 176 8.85 49.59 19.60
N SER A 177 9.40 49.68 20.80
CA SER A 177 8.87 50.58 21.81
C SER A 177 9.27 52.00 21.40
N ASN A 178 8.27 52.77 20.97
CA ASN A 178 8.30 54.18 20.61
C ASN A 178 8.83 54.52 19.21
N LEU A 179 7.90 54.54 18.25
CA LEU A 179 7.94 55.46 17.12
C LEU A 179 7.97 56.90 17.68
N ASN A 180 9.16 57.47 17.83
CA ASN A 180 9.30 58.90 17.60
C ASN A 180 9.76 59.08 16.16
N GLN A 181 8.95 59.86 15.45
CA GLN A 181 9.09 60.26 14.06
C GLN A 181 10.50 60.81 13.78
N ASP A 182 10.92 60.63 12.53
CA ASP A 182 12.00 61.33 11.81
C ASP A 182 13.15 60.44 11.36
N ALA A 183 12.87 59.60 10.37
CA ALA A 183 13.87 59.18 9.40
C ALA A 183 13.23 59.13 8.01
N VAL A 184 13.22 60.30 7.36
CA VAL A 184 12.95 60.41 5.91
C VAL A 184 14.09 59.69 5.20
N PHE A 185 13.81 58.53 4.63
CA PHE A 185 14.70 57.86 3.70
C PHE A 185 14.55 58.58 2.36
N ASN A 186 15.51 59.44 2.02
CA ASN A 186 15.56 60.08 0.72
C ASN A 186 16.21 59.11 -0.28
N PRO A 187 15.65 58.95 -1.49
CA PRO A 187 16.01 57.88 -2.43
C PRO A 187 17.41 58.00 -3.02
#